data_AF-A0A7J0ANM5-F1
#
_entry.id   AF-A0A7J0ANM5-F1
#
_cell.length_a   1.000
_cell.length_b   1.000
_cell.length_c   1.000
_cell.angle_alpha   90.00
_cell.angle_beta   90.00
_cell.angle_gamma   90.00
#
_symmetry.space_group_name_H-M   'P 1'
#
loop_
_entity.id
_entity.type
_entity.pdbx_description
1 polymer ?
#
loop_
_entity_poly.entity_id
_entity_poly.type
_entity_poly.pdbx_seq_one_letter_code
_entity_poly.pdbx_strand_id
1 'polypeptide(L)'
;MTYEYYPLQNTLPFLDLLPVEENLSAEITALKTVASNSDATIETILARKDATLLFMTMAVSMTSKNEMPIVRAYTGDIPTDIRGIHRAGPQKLYHVAPHFYVEDSRIMQYWNKPFETETLLSNFKVSIGMDFSMTNEMTRPQKMYASFLNKLWVAWLQSRGYNVIPNVSFPDEWEEDYWLEGWPKHSIIAISSVGVTHHGNPEEWLKAVKRVREELQPICILRYGPLIPERTPRTVSILLTTTTDLQMGGNNTYKKELGGVPEYLRTHNELPNRIEGHKILLQKGNDSRVKIPMNSNSESPIYLGAHRKEDGTIEITTFGIYEKHKCIGQVDLKFDKQGNLIPFANNGEGSSHYHKFSENPSTGMVSRKSGQKNNHHPIDDKYDSLIQKIIEYNKAKHR
;
A
#
# COMPACT_ATOMS: atom_id res chain seq x y z
N MET A 1 0.00 3.21 24.33
CA MET A 1 -0.89 2.90 23.19
C MET A 1 -0.66 3.92 22.09
N THR A 2 0.42 3.74 21.34
CA THR A 2 0.71 4.52 20.13
C THR A 2 0.08 3.78 18.98
N TYR A 3 -0.90 4.42 18.36
CA TYR A 3 -1.47 4.06 17.08
C TYR A 3 -0.35 4.08 16.02
N GLU A 4 0.40 2.98 15.92
CA GLU A 4 1.47 2.87 14.93
C GLU A 4 0.86 3.00 13.54
N TYR A 5 1.33 4.02 12.84
CA TYR A 5 1.34 3.99 11.40
C TYR A 5 2.08 2.71 11.05
N TYR A 6 1.41 1.74 10.43
CA TYR A 6 2.08 0.60 9.82
C TYR A 6 2.60 1.08 8.45
N PRO A 7 3.85 1.56 8.31
CA PRO A 7 4.53 1.29 7.07
C PRO A 7 4.69 -0.23 7.06
N LEU A 8 4.19 -0.92 6.04
CA LEU A 8 4.47 -2.35 5.95
C LEU A 8 5.99 -2.50 5.87
N GLN A 9 6.59 -2.96 6.97
CA GLN A 9 7.82 -3.72 7.07
C GLN A 9 8.05 -4.18 8.51
N ASN A 10 8.23 -5.50 8.66
CA ASN A 10 8.58 -6.16 9.92
C ASN A 10 9.87 -5.55 10.50
N THR A 11 9.77 -5.00 11.71
CA THR A 11 10.85 -4.98 12.70
C THR A 11 10.81 -6.33 13.45
N LEU A 12 11.93 -6.87 13.94
CA LEU A 12 12.63 -6.42 15.14
C LEU A 12 14.14 -6.81 15.07
N PRO A 13 15.01 -6.10 15.82
CA PRO A 13 15.22 -6.45 17.22
C PRO A 13 15.18 -5.21 18.14
N PHE A 14 14.39 -5.27 19.22
CA PHE A 14 14.57 -4.40 20.38
C PHE A 14 15.33 -5.18 21.46
N LEU A 15 16.45 -4.63 21.91
CA LEU A 15 17.00 -4.93 23.23
C LEU A 15 16.41 -3.92 24.24
N ASP A 16 16.26 -4.42 25.46
CA ASP A 16 15.96 -3.76 26.73
C ASP A 16 14.47 -3.56 27.09
N LEU A 17 13.88 -4.67 27.56
CA LEU A 17 12.76 -4.65 28.50
C LEU A 17 13.28 -4.35 29.91
N LEU A 18 12.63 -3.43 30.62
CA LEU A 18 12.62 -3.42 32.09
C LEU A 18 11.37 -4.17 32.59
N PRO A 19 11.44 -4.82 33.76
CA PRO A 19 10.51 -5.85 34.16
C PRO A 19 9.13 -5.29 34.55
N VAL A 20 8.12 -6.14 34.33
CA VAL A 20 6.76 -5.98 34.81
C VAL A 20 6.78 -5.95 36.34
N GLU A 21 6.22 -4.89 36.94
CA GLU A 21 5.69 -4.96 38.30
C GLU A 21 4.21 -4.56 38.30
N GLU A 22 3.42 -5.43 38.92
CA GLU A 22 1.99 -5.32 39.20
C GLU A 22 1.67 -4.02 39.94
N ASN A 23 0.58 -3.34 39.57
CA ASN A 23 -0.29 -2.64 40.53
C ASN A 23 -1.59 -2.18 39.83
N LEU A 24 -2.48 -3.15 39.60
CA LEU A 24 -3.84 -2.96 39.06
C LEU A 24 -4.83 -2.26 40.02
N SER A 25 -4.36 -1.76 41.19
CA SER A 25 -5.21 -1.37 42.31
C SER A 25 -5.26 0.13 42.61
N ALA A 26 -4.39 0.95 42.00
CA ALA A 26 -4.37 2.40 42.24
C ALA A 26 -5.22 3.22 41.25
N GLU A 27 -5.41 2.75 40.01
CA GLU A 27 -6.12 3.50 38.95
C GLU A 27 -7.65 3.57 39.14
N ILE A 28 -8.25 2.59 39.84
CA ILE A 28 -9.70 2.59 40.11
C ILE A 28 -10.09 3.74 41.07
N THR A 29 -9.17 4.14 41.95
CA THR A 29 -9.42 5.21 42.93
C THR A 29 -9.27 6.61 42.30
N ALA A 30 -8.37 6.78 41.32
CA ALA A 30 -8.16 8.04 40.62
C ALA A 30 -9.30 8.38 39.63
N LEU A 31 -9.95 7.36 39.06
CA LEU A 31 -11.10 7.54 38.15
C LEU A 31 -12.35 8.10 38.84
N LYS A 32 -12.48 7.95 40.16
CA LYS A 32 -13.59 8.56 40.93
C LYS A 32 -13.40 10.06 41.18
N THR A 33 -12.16 10.56 41.16
CA THR A 33 -11.82 11.96 41.46
C THR A 33 -11.86 12.86 40.22
N VAL A 34 -11.75 12.31 39.01
CA VAL A 34 -11.85 13.07 37.74
C VAL A 34 -13.30 13.28 37.30
N ALA A 35 -14.25 12.51 37.85
CA ALA A 35 -15.68 12.64 37.57
C ALA A 35 -16.32 13.94 38.11
N SER A 36 -15.59 14.77 38.87
CA SER A 36 -16.12 15.99 39.46
C SER A 36 -15.88 17.29 38.67
N ASN A 37 -15.23 17.25 37.50
CA ASN A 37 -14.90 18.47 36.75
C ASN A 37 -15.04 18.36 35.21
N SER A 38 -16.12 17.76 34.72
CA SER A 38 -16.61 18.06 33.36
C SER A 38 -18.11 17.82 33.25
N ASP A 39 -18.88 18.91 33.18
CA ASP A 39 -20.31 18.96 32.82
C ASP A 39 -20.56 18.51 31.37
N ALA A 40 -20.31 17.24 31.10
CA ALA A 40 -20.89 16.53 29.95
C ALA A 40 -21.25 15.14 30.45
N THR A 41 -22.42 15.04 31.08
CA THR A 41 -22.99 13.77 31.58
C THR A 41 -23.01 12.75 30.45
N ILE A 42 -22.65 11.50 30.77
CA ILE A 42 -22.67 10.34 29.88
C ILE A 42 -24.01 10.23 29.10
N GLU A 43 -25.12 10.66 29.70
CA GLU A 43 -26.43 10.78 29.06
C GLU A 43 -26.43 11.69 27.81
N THR A 44 -25.69 12.80 27.81
CA THR A 44 -25.61 13.72 26.65
C THR A 44 -24.83 13.09 25.49
N ILE A 45 -23.84 12.24 25.79
CA ILE A 45 -23.05 11.50 24.81
C ILE A 45 -23.86 10.34 24.23
N LEU A 46 -24.60 9.62 25.07
CA LEU A 46 -25.50 8.55 24.65
C LEU A 46 -26.68 9.09 23.82
N ALA A 47 -27.30 10.20 24.23
CA ALA A 47 -28.44 10.82 23.53
C ALA A 47 -28.10 11.29 22.10
N ARG A 48 -26.86 11.73 21.85
CA ARG A 48 -26.42 12.15 20.50
C ARG A 48 -26.18 10.97 19.54
N LYS A 49 -25.75 9.83 20.07
CA LYS A 49 -25.39 8.65 19.27
C LYS A 49 -26.63 7.95 18.69
N ASP A 50 -27.70 7.86 19.48
CA ASP A 50 -28.96 7.24 19.07
C ASP A 50 -29.71 8.08 18.02
N ALA A 51 -29.74 9.40 18.18
CA ALA A 51 -30.40 10.29 17.21
C ALA A 51 -29.73 10.24 15.82
N THR A 52 -28.41 10.09 15.79
CA THR A 52 -27.63 10.02 14.54
C THR A 52 -27.88 8.70 13.81
N LEU A 53 -27.84 7.58 14.54
CA LEU A 53 -28.15 6.27 13.98
C LEU A 53 -29.59 6.23 13.45
N LEU A 54 -30.55 6.74 14.21
CA LEU A 54 -31.95 6.87 13.80
C LEU A 54 -32.10 7.72 12.53
N PHE A 55 -31.40 8.84 12.45
CA PHE A 55 -31.44 9.69 11.26
C PHE A 55 -30.91 8.96 10.01
N MET A 56 -29.80 8.23 10.16
CA MET A 56 -29.23 7.45 9.05
C MET A 56 -30.19 6.35 8.60
N THR A 57 -30.83 5.62 9.53
CA THR A 57 -31.75 4.53 9.18
C THR A 57 -33.03 5.02 8.52
N MET A 58 -33.56 6.17 8.92
CA MET A 58 -34.70 6.80 8.26
C MET A 58 -34.41 7.24 6.81
N ALA A 59 -33.13 7.39 6.45
CA ALA A 59 -32.70 7.87 5.13
C ALA A 59 -32.41 6.74 4.13
N VAL A 60 -32.60 5.47 4.51
CA VAL A 60 -32.24 4.30 3.68
C VAL A 60 -33.37 3.28 3.65
N SER A 61 -33.37 2.43 2.63
CA SER A 61 -34.26 1.26 2.56
C SER A 61 -33.59 0.03 3.16
N MET A 62 -34.39 -0.86 3.74
CA MET A 62 -33.94 -2.09 4.36
C MET A 62 -34.48 -3.32 3.61
N THR A 63 -33.76 -4.43 3.68
CA THR A 63 -34.24 -5.73 3.21
C THR A 63 -35.28 -6.31 4.17
N SER A 64 -36.07 -7.28 3.70
CA SER A 64 -37.18 -7.83 4.48
C SER A 64 -36.80 -8.93 5.47
N LYS A 65 -35.68 -9.65 5.25
CA LYS A 65 -35.34 -10.84 6.04
C LYS A 65 -34.59 -10.48 7.32
N ASN A 66 -33.50 -9.73 7.18
CA ASN A 66 -32.65 -9.33 8.31
C ASN A 66 -32.58 -7.81 8.52
N GLU A 67 -33.45 -7.04 7.85
CA GLU A 67 -33.50 -5.57 7.95
C GLU A 67 -32.15 -4.89 7.67
N MET A 68 -31.41 -5.43 6.70
CA MET A 68 -30.10 -4.91 6.30
C MET A 68 -30.26 -3.72 5.34
N PRO A 69 -29.45 -2.66 5.47
CA PRO A 69 -29.49 -1.52 4.55
C PRO A 69 -29.21 -1.94 3.11
N ILE A 70 -30.03 -1.47 2.18
CA ILE A 70 -29.90 -1.73 0.75
C ILE A 70 -28.94 -0.72 0.14
N VAL A 71 -27.85 -1.22 -0.42
CA VAL A 71 -26.80 -0.43 -1.06
C VAL A 71 -26.97 -0.46 -2.58
N ARG A 72 -26.83 0.69 -3.24
CA ARG A 72 -26.90 0.81 -4.70
C ARG A 72 -25.58 0.42 -5.35
N ALA A 73 -25.65 -0.16 -6.55
CA ALA A 73 -24.46 -0.48 -7.33
C ALA A 73 -23.68 0.79 -7.70
N TYR A 74 -22.35 0.72 -7.60
CA TYR A 74 -21.44 1.71 -8.16
C TYR A 74 -20.84 1.18 -9.46
N THR A 75 -21.12 1.87 -10.56
CA THR A 75 -20.66 1.52 -11.92
C THR A 75 -19.88 2.65 -12.58
N GLY A 76 -19.36 3.58 -11.77
CA GLY A 76 -18.57 4.72 -12.24
C GLY A 76 -17.11 4.37 -12.51
N ASP A 77 -16.27 5.39 -12.59
CA ASP A 77 -14.84 5.21 -12.84
C ASP A 77 -14.16 4.46 -11.69
N ILE A 78 -13.27 3.55 -12.06
CA ILE A 78 -12.41 2.84 -11.12
C ILE A 78 -11.30 3.80 -10.66
N PRO A 79 -11.13 4.03 -9.35
CA PRO A 79 -10.05 4.89 -8.86
C PRO A 79 -8.69 4.28 -9.19
N THR A 80 -7.72 5.13 -9.58
CA THR A 80 -6.36 4.68 -9.89
C THR A 80 -5.48 4.51 -8.65
N ASP A 81 -5.89 5.09 -7.52
CA ASP A 81 -5.21 4.99 -6.22
C ASP A 81 -6.25 4.90 -5.09
N ILE A 82 -5.90 4.24 -3.99
CA ILE A 82 -6.73 4.17 -2.77
C ILE A 82 -5.87 4.51 -1.56
N ARG A 83 -6.41 5.28 -0.61
CA ARG A 83 -5.66 5.74 0.57
C ARG A 83 -6.46 5.59 1.85
N GLY A 84 -5.79 5.22 2.94
CA GLY A 84 -6.44 5.18 4.25
C GLY A 84 -6.98 6.56 4.62
N ILE A 85 -8.21 6.60 5.13
CA ILE A 85 -8.91 7.85 5.48
C ILE A 85 -8.11 8.74 6.45
N HIS A 86 -7.27 8.14 7.30
CA HIS A 86 -6.37 8.85 8.22
C HIS A 86 -5.26 9.65 7.52
N ARG A 87 -5.02 9.41 6.23
CA ARG A 87 -4.07 10.14 5.37
C ARG A 87 -4.79 11.06 4.38
N ALA A 88 -6.13 11.05 4.39
CA ALA A 88 -6.93 11.93 3.55
C ALA A 88 -6.83 13.36 4.10
N GLY A 89 -6.11 14.22 3.39
CA GLY A 89 -6.11 15.65 3.66
C GLY A 89 -7.32 16.35 3.02
N PRO A 90 -7.53 17.65 3.29
CA PRO A 90 -8.61 18.44 2.68
C PRO A 90 -8.38 18.74 1.18
N GLN A 91 -7.33 18.19 0.59
CA GLN A 91 -6.97 18.42 -0.82
C GLN A 91 -7.90 17.62 -1.73
N LYS A 92 -8.38 18.25 -2.81
CA LYS A 92 -9.22 17.58 -3.81
C LYS A 92 -8.38 16.61 -4.64
N LEU A 93 -8.56 15.31 -4.41
CA LEU A 93 -7.80 14.24 -5.06
C LEU A 93 -8.77 13.31 -5.80
N TYR A 94 -9.15 13.68 -7.02
CA TYR A 94 -10.19 12.97 -7.78
C TYR A 94 -9.77 11.58 -8.31
N HIS A 95 -8.48 11.27 -8.31
CA HIS A 95 -7.93 9.98 -8.73
C HIS A 95 -7.74 8.99 -7.55
N VAL A 96 -8.04 9.44 -6.32
CA VAL A 96 -7.86 8.67 -5.08
C VAL A 96 -9.22 8.35 -4.48
N ALA A 97 -9.39 7.11 -4.01
CA ALA A 97 -10.51 6.70 -3.17
C ALA A 97 -10.07 6.49 -1.71
N PRO A 98 -10.62 7.24 -0.74
CA PRO A 98 -10.39 6.97 0.68
C PRO A 98 -10.98 5.62 1.10
N HIS A 99 -10.26 4.86 1.94
CA HIS A 99 -10.72 3.58 2.51
C HIS A 99 -10.58 3.54 4.04
N PHE A 100 -11.31 2.62 4.68
CA PHE A 100 -11.37 2.47 6.14
C PHE A 100 -10.70 1.19 6.67
N TYR A 101 -9.81 0.55 5.91
CA TYR A 101 -8.98 -0.58 6.36
C TYR A 101 -7.98 -0.19 7.48
N VAL A 102 -8.51 0.08 8.66
CA VAL A 102 -7.86 0.42 9.93
C VAL A 102 -8.63 -0.25 11.08
N GLU A 103 -8.06 -0.30 12.27
CA GLU A 103 -8.74 -0.85 13.45
C GLU A 103 -10.10 -0.18 13.73
N ASP A 104 -11.09 -0.96 14.16
CA ASP A 104 -12.46 -0.52 14.45
C ASP A 104 -12.52 0.71 15.38
N SER A 105 -11.63 0.78 16.37
CA SER A 105 -11.49 1.92 17.29
C SER A 105 -11.20 3.24 16.56
N ARG A 106 -10.47 3.20 15.43
CA ARG A 106 -10.26 4.36 14.56
C ARG A 106 -11.44 4.60 13.64
N ILE A 107 -12.06 3.56 13.09
CA ILE A 107 -13.29 3.70 12.28
C ILE A 107 -14.37 4.41 13.10
N MET A 108 -14.49 4.07 14.39
CA MET A 108 -15.40 4.70 15.33
C MET A 108 -15.21 6.22 15.46
N GLN A 109 -14.00 6.75 15.27
CA GLN A 109 -13.77 8.20 15.32
C GLN A 109 -14.45 8.93 14.17
N TYR A 110 -14.51 8.30 12.99
CA TYR A 110 -15.21 8.81 11.81
C TYR A 110 -16.71 8.56 11.91
N TRP A 111 -17.10 7.35 12.33
CA TRP A 111 -18.50 6.97 12.53
C TRP A 111 -19.22 7.89 13.54
N ASN A 112 -18.57 8.21 14.66
CA ASN A 112 -19.14 9.08 15.69
C ASN A 112 -19.28 10.55 15.24
N LYS A 113 -18.71 10.91 14.08
CA LYS A 113 -18.75 12.25 13.50
C LYS A 113 -19.13 12.18 12.02
N PRO A 114 -20.34 11.69 11.69
CA PRO A 114 -20.67 11.31 10.33
C PRO A 114 -20.70 12.51 9.38
N PHE A 115 -21.20 13.67 9.82
CA PHE A 115 -21.24 14.89 9.00
C PHE A 115 -19.85 15.51 8.77
N GLU A 116 -18.95 15.46 9.75
CA GLU A 116 -17.55 15.88 9.56
C GLU A 116 -16.85 14.95 8.56
N THR A 117 -17.06 13.64 8.72
CA THR A 117 -16.50 12.62 7.82
C THR A 117 -17.06 12.74 6.41
N GLU A 118 -18.37 12.97 6.25
CA GLU A 118 -19.01 13.27 4.97
C GLU A 118 -18.34 14.48 4.29
N THR A 119 -18.14 15.57 5.04
CA THR A 119 -17.48 16.78 4.54
C THR A 119 -16.07 16.49 4.06
N LEU A 120 -15.31 15.66 4.78
CA LEU A 120 -13.98 15.21 4.33
C LEU A 120 -14.07 14.40 3.03
N LEU A 121 -14.98 13.43 2.97
CA LEU A 121 -15.18 12.55 1.82
C LEU A 121 -15.66 13.30 0.56
N SER A 122 -16.33 14.45 0.71
CA SER A 122 -16.77 15.30 -0.40
C SER A 122 -15.62 15.84 -1.29
N ASN A 123 -14.37 15.79 -0.79
CA ASN A 123 -13.18 16.19 -1.55
C ASN A 123 -12.73 15.14 -2.58
N PHE A 124 -13.35 13.97 -2.60
CA PHE A 124 -13.00 12.83 -3.44
C PHE A 124 -14.13 12.52 -4.43
N LYS A 125 -13.78 12.03 -5.62
CA LYS A 125 -14.78 11.65 -6.64
C LYS A 125 -15.61 10.45 -6.19
N VAL A 126 -14.98 9.55 -5.44
CA VAL A 126 -15.54 8.31 -4.92
C VAL A 126 -14.80 7.93 -3.64
N SER A 127 -15.49 7.31 -2.69
CA SER A 127 -14.91 6.71 -1.49
C SER A 127 -15.22 5.22 -1.39
N ILE A 128 -14.49 4.49 -0.56
CA ILE A 128 -14.78 3.09 -0.23
C ILE A 128 -15.53 3.05 1.11
N GLY A 129 -16.51 2.15 1.23
CA GLY A 129 -17.28 1.94 2.45
C GLY A 129 -16.43 1.62 3.69
N MET A 130 -17.04 1.75 4.87
CA MET A 130 -16.42 1.35 6.12
C MET A 130 -16.19 -0.17 6.18
N ASP A 131 -15.24 -0.59 7.03
CA ASP A 131 -14.84 -1.99 7.20
C ASP A 131 -14.80 -2.38 8.68
N PHE A 132 -15.91 -2.20 9.41
CA PHE A 132 -16.02 -2.75 10.77
C PHE A 132 -15.81 -4.26 10.73
N SER A 133 -14.98 -4.73 11.66
CA SER A 133 -14.51 -6.10 11.69
C SER A 133 -15.64 -7.08 12.06
N MET A 134 -15.55 -8.30 11.52
CA MET A 134 -16.41 -9.44 11.89
C MET A 134 -15.51 -10.62 12.22
N THR A 135 -14.87 -10.58 13.40
CA THR A 135 -13.87 -11.59 13.79
C THR A 135 -14.50 -12.84 14.39
N ASN A 136 -13.74 -13.93 14.46
CA ASN A 136 -14.23 -15.23 14.93
C ASN A 136 -14.68 -15.19 16.40
N GLU A 137 -14.10 -14.31 17.20
CA GLU A 137 -14.43 -14.13 18.62
C GLU A 137 -15.77 -13.40 18.82
N MET A 138 -16.29 -12.74 17.79
CA MET A 138 -17.56 -12.03 17.86
C MET A 138 -18.74 -13.01 17.81
N THR A 139 -19.74 -12.76 18.65
CA THR A 139 -21.03 -13.45 18.56
C THR A 139 -21.76 -13.05 17.27
N ARG A 140 -22.63 -13.91 16.76
CA ARG A 140 -23.43 -13.63 15.55
C ARG A 140 -24.19 -12.29 15.61
N PRO A 141 -24.84 -11.89 16.72
CA PRO A 141 -25.44 -10.56 16.82
C PRO A 141 -24.45 -9.41 16.63
N GLN A 142 -23.23 -9.52 17.16
CA GLN A 142 -22.18 -8.52 16.96
C GLN A 142 -21.73 -8.45 15.50
N LYS A 143 -21.57 -9.61 14.83
CA LYS A 143 -21.23 -9.66 13.40
C LYS A 143 -22.35 -9.10 12.52
N MET A 144 -23.60 -9.41 12.84
CA MET A 144 -24.78 -8.82 12.18
C MET A 144 -24.80 -7.30 12.35
N TYR A 145 -24.51 -6.80 13.55
CA TYR A 145 -24.44 -5.37 13.80
C TYR A 145 -23.31 -4.68 13.02
N ALA A 146 -22.11 -5.26 12.98
CA ALA A 146 -21.01 -4.73 12.16
C ALA A 146 -21.36 -4.72 10.66
N SER A 147 -21.95 -5.81 10.15
CA SER A 147 -22.47 -5.91 8.79
C SER A 147 -23.50 -4.82 8.48
N PHE A 148 -24.41 -4.56 9.42
CA PHE A 148 -25.42 -3.50 9.33
C PHE A 148 -24.78 -2.11 9.26
N LEU A 149 -23.82 -1.80 10.15
CA LEU A 149 -23.13 -0.50 10.15
C LEU A 149 -22.38 -0.24 8.84
N ASN A 150 -21.67 -1.25 8.32
CA ASN A 150 -20.93 -1.15 7.06
C ASN A 150 -21.85 -0.79 5.88
N LYS A 151 -23.02 -1.43 5.79
CA LYS A 151 -24.02 -1.15 4.75
C LYS A 151 -24.70 0.19 4.95
N LEU A 152 -25.07 0.51 6.20
CA LEU A 152 -25.76 1.74 6.57
C LEU A 152 -24.93 2.96 6.18
N TRP A 153 -23.62 2.92 6.44
CA TRP A 153 -22.69 3.98 6.03
C TRP A 153 -22.76 4.26 4.52
N VAL A 154 -22.64 3.20 3.72
CA VAL A 154 -22.62 3.30 2.25
C VAL A 154 -23.98 3.80 1.74
N ALA A 155 -25.07 3.18 2.19
CA ALA A 155 -26.42 3.54 1.76
C ALA A 155 -26.78 5.00 2.15
N TRP A 156 -26.36 5.44 3.33
CA TRP A 156 -26.59 6.81 3.81
C TRP A 156 -25.81 7.85 2.99
N LEU A 157 -24.53 7.62 2.71
CA LEU A 157 -23.77 8.52 1.83
C LEU A 157 -24.34 8.53 0.41
N GLN A 158 -24.78 7.37 -0.10
CA GLN A 158 -25.42 7.29 -1.41
C GLN A 158 -26.77 8.03 -1.44
N SER A 159 -27.58 8.01 -0.39
CA SER A 159 -28.84 8.76 -0.34
C SER A 159 -28.62 10.27 -0.33
N ARG A 160 -27.42 10.71 0.08
CA ARG A 160 -26.96 12.11 0.06
C ARG A 160 -26.25 12.51 -1.23
N GLY A 161 -26.19 11.62 -2.23
CA GLY A 161 -25.67 11.91 -3.57
C GLY A 161 -24.17 11.65 -3.75
N TYR A 162 -23.49 11.05 -2.78
CA TYR A 162 -22.08 10.68 -2.94
C TYR A 162 -21.91 9.35 -3.67
N ASN A 163 -20.83 9.25 -4.43
CA ASN A 163 -20.37 8.00 -5.00
C ASN A 163 -19.55 7.23 -3.95
N VAL A 164 -20.00 6.02 -3.63
CA VAL A 164 -19.32 5.14 -2.68
C VAL A 164 -19.26 3.73 -3.26
N ILE A 165 -18.04 3.18 -3.33
CA ILE A 165 -17.78 1.78 -3.68
C ILE A 165 -18.19 0.91 -2.47
N PRO A 166 -19.12 -0.03 -2.65
CA PRO A 166 -19.49 -0.99 -1.61
C PRO A 166 -18.27 -1.78 -1.15
N ASN A 167 -18.01 -1.79 0.16
CA ASN A 167 -16.96 -2.60 0.77
C ASN A 167 -17.59 -3.85 1.40
N VAL A 168 -17.36 -5.02 0.79
CA VAL A 168 -17.90 -6.29 1.27
C VAL A 168 -16.94 -6.89 2.28
N SER A 169 -17.29 -6.82 3.55
CA SER A 169 -16.60 -7.46 4.66
C SER A 169 -17.10 -8.89 4.86
N PHE A 170 -16.24 -9.79 5.34
CA PHE A 170 -16.51 -11.23 5.41
C PHE A 170 -16.47 -11.72 6.85
N PRO A 171 -17.52 -12.42 7.32
CA PRO A 171 -17.42 -13.23 8.52
C PRO A 171 -16.79 -14.59 8.21
N ASP A 172 -16.39 -15.31 9.25
CA ASP A 172 -16.10 -16.75 9.26
C ASP A 172 -17.33 -17.61 8.88
N GLU A 173 -18.52 -17.19 9.30
CA GLU A 173 -19.80 -17.83 8.95
C GLU A 173 -20.25 -17.49 7.52
N TRP A 174 -19.39 -17.76 6.53
CA TRP A 174 -19.58 -17.40 5.11
C TRP A 174 -20.82 -18.03 4.45
N GLU A 175 -21.40 -19.08 5.05
CA GLU A 175 -22.63 -19.75 4.59
C GLU A 175 -23.90 -18.96 4.94
N GLU A 176 -23.83 -18.05 5.92
CA GLU A 176 -25.00 -17.28 6.37
C GLU A 176 -25.34 -16.15 5.39
N ASP A 177 -26.62 -15.76 5.28
CA ASP A 177 -27.04 -14.77 4.27
C ASP A 177 -26.86 -13.32 4.69
N TYR A 178 -26.90 -13.04 6.00
CA TYR A 178 -27.06 -11.68 6.54
C TYR A 178 -25.93 -10.73 6.13
N TRP A 179 -24.73 -11.26 5.85
CA TRP A 179 -23.56 -10.44 5.50
C TRP A 179 -23.55 -10.07 4.01
N LEU A 180 -24.17 -10.89 3.14
CA LEU A 180 -24.37 -10.63 1.72
C LEU A 180 -25.63 -9.81 1.44
N GLU A 181 -26.69 -10.04 2.22
CA GLU A 181 -27.98 -9.39 2.06
C GLU A 181 -27.86 -7.85 2.05
N GLY A 182 -28.47 -7.19 1.08
CA GLY A 182 -28.43 -5.73 0.94
C GLY A 182 -27.24 -5.20 0.12
N TRP A 183 -26.24 -6.01 -0.19
CA TRP A 183 -25.20 -5.62 -1.16
C TRP A 183 -25.71 -5.70 -2.62
N PRO A 184 -25.24 -4.79 -3.50
CA PRO A 184 -25.72 -4.73 -4.87
C PRO A 184 -25.11 -5.82 -5.76
N LYS A 185 -25.89 -6.26 -6.75
CA LYS A 185 -25.38 -7.02 -7.88
C LYS A 185 -24.72 -6.11 -8.91
N HIS A 186 -23.80 -6.65 -9.71
CA HIS A 186 -23.19 -5.95 -10.86
C HIS A 186 -22.57 -4.60 -10.49
N SER A 187 -21.94 -4.52 -9.32
CA SER A 187 -21.22 -3.33 -8.86
C SER A 187 -19.71 -3.52 -9.03
N ILE A 188 -18.98 -2.42 -9.15
CA ILE A 188 -17.59 -2.39 -8.68
C ILE A 188 -17.65 -2.48 -7.15
N ILE A 189 -16.94 -3.42 -6.55
CA ILE A 189 -16.91 -3.63 -5.09
C ILE A 189 -15.47 -3.61 -4.59
N ALA A 190 -15.29 -3.32 -3.31
CA ALA A 190 -14.02 -3.44 -2.61
C ALA A 190 -14.07 -4.58 -1.58
N ILE A 191 -12.93 -5.23 -1.36
CA ILE A 191 -12.75 -6.31 -0.38
C ILE A 191 -11.39 -6.18 0.31
N SER A 192 -11.33 -6.58 1.57
CA SER A 192 -10.08 -6.61 2.35
C SER A 192 -9.59 -8.05 2.57
N SER A 193 -8.28 -8.25 2.46
CA SER A 193 -7.58 -9.47 2.89
C SER A 193 -6.57 -9.22 4.01
N VAL A 194 -6.56 -8.02 4.61
CA VAL A 194 -5.57 -7.61 5.63
C VAL A 194 -5.65 -8.46 6.90
N GLY A 195 -6.86 -8.69 7.42
CA GLY A 195 -7.08 -9.47 8.64
C GLY A 195 -7.04 -10.99 8.44
N VAL A 196 -7.04 -11.45 7.19
CA VAL A 196 -7.24 -12.88 6.86
C VAL A 196 -6.06 -13.74 7.32
N THR A 197 -4.84 -13.23 7.26
CA THR A 197 -3.64 -14.00 7.63
C THR A 197 -3.37 -14.02 9.13
N HIS A 198 -4.00 -13.15 9.92
CA HIS A 198 -3.73 -12.99 11.36
C HIS A 198 -4.88 -13.49 12.24
N HIS A 199 -6.12 -13.22 11.84
CA HIS A 199 -7.31 -13.50 12.65
C HIS A 199 -8.37 -14.32 11.91
N GLY A 200 -8.21 -14.50 10.60
CA GLY A 200 -9.18 -15.19 9.75
C GLY A 200 -8.73 -16.57 9.32
N ASN A 201 -9.61 -17.22 8.55
CA ASN A 201 -9.33 -18.47 7.87
C ASN A 201 -9.24 -18.21 6.35
N PRO A 202 -8.06 -18.35 5.73
CA PRO A 202 -7.89 -18.14 4.29
C PRO A 202 -8.80 -19.00 3.41
N GLU A 203 -9.12 -20.24 3.82
CA GLU A 203 -9.97 -21.12 3.04
C GLU A 203 -11.44 -20.68 3.07
N GLU A 204 -11.94 -20.25 4.22
CA GLU A 204 -13.29 -19.70 4.37
C GLU A 204 -13.43 -18.36 3.64
N TRP A 205 -12.41 -17.50 3.72
CA TRP A 205 -12.38 -16.25 2.97
C TRP A 205 -12.48 -16.49 1.46
N LEU A 206 -11.75 -17.49 0.93
CA LEU A 206 -11.85 -17.86 -0.49
C LEU A 206 -13.24 -18.39 -0.87
N LYS A 207 -13.89 -19.17 0.01
CA LYS A 207 -15.27 -19.62 -0.20
C LYS A 207 -16.24 -18.44 -0.21
N ALA A 208 -16.06 -17.49 0.70
CA ALA A 208 -16.87 -16.28 0.78
C ALA A 208 -16.70 -15.39 -0.47
N VAL A 209 -15.47 -15.23 -0.97
CA VAL A 209 -15.18 -14.53 -2.23
C VAL A 209 -15.79 -15.23 -3.44
N LYS A 210 -15.76 -16.57 -3.48
CA LYS A 210 -16.46 -17.34 -4.52
C LYS A 210 -17.95 -17.06 -4.49
N ARG A 211 -18.58 -17.09 -3.31
CA ARG A 211 -19.99 -16.78 -3.12
C ARG A 211 -20.34 -15.36 -3.59
N VAL A 212 -19.51 -14.37 -3.26
CA VAL A 212 -19.63 -13.00 -3.79
C VAL A 212 -19.61 -12.97 -5.33
N ARG A 213 -18.68 -13.69 -5.97
CA ARG A 213 -18.60 -13.75 -7.44
C ARG A 213 -19.86 -14.36 -8.06
N GLU A 214 -20.38 -15.42 -7.45
CA GLU A 214 -21.53 -16.17 -7.97
C GLU A 214 -22.86 -15.42 -7.74
N GLU A 215 -23.08 -14.87 -6.55
CA GLU A 215 -24.36 -14.26 -6.17
C GLU A 215 -24.46 -12.77 -6.52
N LEU A 216 -23.38 -12.00 -6.29
CA LEU A 216 -23.36 -10.56 -6.58
C LEU A 216 -22.89 -10.26 -8.01
N GLN A 217 -22.17 -11.18 -8.66
CA GLN A 217 -21.69 -11.03 -10.04
C GLN A 217 -21.07 -9.62 -10.30
N PRO A 218 -20.06 -9.21 -9.49
CA PRO A 218 -19.50 -7.87 -9.55
C PRO A 218 -18.81 -7.60 -10.90
N ILE A 219 -18.86 -6.34 -11.35
CA ILE A 219 -18.17 -5.89 -12.57
C ILE A 219 -16.65 -5.90 -12.35
N CYS A 220 -16.22 -5.47 -11.16
CA CYS A 220 -14.83 -5.40 -10.77
C CYS A 220 -14.71 -5.57 -9.25
N ILE A 221 -13.63 -6.21 -8.79
CA ILE A 221 -13.32 -6.39 -7.37
C ILE A 221 -11.99 -5.68 -7.09
N LEU A 222 -12.03 -4.63 -6.27
CA LEU A 222 -10.86 -3.94 -5.73
C LEU A 222 -10.41 -4.64 -4.46
N ARG A 223 -9.32 -5.40 -4.51
CA ARG A 223 -8.76 -6.06 -3.31
C ARG A 223 -7.68 -5.20 -2.66
N TYR A 224 -7.84 -4.94 -1.37
CA TYR A 224 -6.79 -4.38 -0.52
C TYR A 224 -6.23 -5.43 0.44
N GLY A 225 -4.90 -5.56 0.49
CA GLY A 225 -4.21 -6.53 1.35
C GLY A 225 -3.52 -7.67 0.60
N PRO A 226 -2.93 -8.62 1.36
CA PRO A 226 -2.11 -9.71 0.80
C PRO A 226 -2.90 -10.60 -0.16
N LEU A 227 -2.20 -11.18 -1.13
CA LEU A 227 -2.78 -12.21 -2.01
C LEU A 227 -2.97 -13.50 -1.21
N ILE A 228 -4.19 -14.05 -1.23
CA ILE A 228 -4.49 -15.37 -0.68
C ILE A 228 -4.38 -16.39 -1.83
N PRO A 229 -3.45 -17.36 -1.79
CA PRO A 229 -3.29 -18.34 -2.88
C PRO A 229 -4.52 -19.26 -3.00
N GLU A 230 -5.20 -19.25 -4.14
CA GLU A 230 -6.24 -20.24 -4.47
C GLU A 230 -5.57 -21.61 -4.76
N ARG A 231 -6.03 -22.70 -4.13
CA ARG A 231 -5.49 -24.07 -4.32
C ARG A 231 -5.93 -24.76 -5.63
N THR A 232 -6.66 -24.09 -6.53
CA THR A 232 -7.21 -24.68 -7.76
C THR A 232 -6.86 -23.89 -9.03
N PRO A 233 -6.41 -24.54 -10.11
CA PRO A 233 -6.03 -23.85 -11.35
C PRO A 233 -7.25 -23.68 -12.26
N ARG A 234 -7.87 -22.50 -12.24
CA ARG A 234 -8.53 -21.79 -13.36
C ARG A 234 -9.51 -20.76 -12.83
N THR A 235 -9.03 -19.53 -12.71
CA THR A 235 -9.89 -18.33 -12.71
C THR A 235 -9.22 -17.33 -13.64
N VAL A 236 -9.92 -16.91 -14.70
CA VAL A 236 -9.56 -15.73 -15.48
C VAL A 236 -9.66 -14.54 -14.54
N SER A 237 -8.53 -14.18 -13.96
CA SER A 237 -8.35 -12.92 -13.28
C SER A 237 -8.26 -11.87 -14.37
N ILE A 238 -9.12 -10.85 -14.37
CA ILE A 238 -8.71 -9.56 -14.95
C ILE A 238 -7.63 -9.05 -14.01
N LEU A 239 -6.43 -9.55 -14.26
CA LEU A 239 -5.19 -8.96 -13.83
C LEU A 239 -5.16 -7.59 -14.49
N LEU A 240 -4.95 -6.54 -13.71
CA LEU A 240 -4.08 -5.47 -14.20
C LEU A 240 -2.66 -6.06 -14.28
N THR A 241 -2.45 -6.98 -15.23
CA THR A 241 -1.14 -7.30 -15.78
C THR A 241 -0.75 -6.04 -16.53
N THR A 242 -0.01 -5.16 -15.87
CA THR A 242 1.17 -4.64 -16.56
C THR A 242 2.31 -5.53 -16.12
N THR A 243 2.71 -6.43 -17.01
CA THR A 243 3.99 -7.11 -16.94
C THR A 243 5.07 -6.05 -16.78
N THR A 244 5.55 -5.83 -15.55
CA THR A 244 6.91 -5.42 -15.21
C THR A 244 7.02 -5.35 -13.68
N ASP A 245 7.99 -6.13 -13.18
CA ASP A 245 8.62 -5.98 -11.88
C ASP A 245 8.00 -6.68 -10.68
N LEU A 246 8.55 -7.88 -10.42
CA LEU A 246 8.96 -8.33 -9.08
C LEU A 246 9.46 -7.12 -8.26
N GLN A 247 9.29 -7.07 -6.95
CA GLN A 247 9.45 -5.81 -6.23
C GLN A 247 10.01 -6.01 -4.81
N MET A 248 10.46 -4.89 -4.24
CA MET A 248 11.49 -4.77 -3.21
C MET A 248 10.96 -4.14 -1.94
N GLY A 249 11.45 -4.59 -0.78
CA GLY A 249 11.26 -3.89 0.49
C GLY A 249 12.12 -2.62 0.54
N GLY A 250 11.54 -1.52 1.01
CA GLY A 250 12.22 -0.28 1.41
C GLY A 250 13.16 -0.42 2.63
N ASN A 251 13.51 -1.65 3.00
CA ASN A 251 14.34 -2.03 4.14
C ASN A 251 15.43 -3.06 3.77
N ASN A 252 16.07 -2.91 2.59
CA ASN A 252 17.29 -3.64 2.27
C ASN A 252 17.19 -5.18 2.29
N THR A 253 15.97 -5.72 2.17
CA THR A 253 15.70 -7.15 2.13
C THR A 253 14.74 -7.48 1.00
N TYR A 254 15.12 -8.44 0.16
CA TYR A 254 14.21 -9.04 -0.80
C TYR A 254 13.42 -10.14 -0.11
N LYS A 255 12.08 -10.04 -0.17
CA LYS A 255 11.16 -11.10 0.24
C LYS A 255 10.10 -11.23 -0.84
N LYS A 256 10.05 -12.39 -1.49
CA LYS A 256 9.12 -12.69 -2.60
C LYS A 256 7.64 -12.44 -2.22
N GLU A 257 7.30 -12.62 -0.95
CA GLU A 257 5.96 -12.45 -0.38
C GLU A 257 5.51 -10.99 -0.25
N LEU A 258 6.45 -10.04 -0.14
CA LEU A 258 6.13 -8.62 0.05
C LEU A 258 5.59 -7.95 -1.23
N GLY A 259 5.73 -8.61 -2.38
CA GLY A 259 5.30 -8.05 -3.64
C GLY A 259 5.94 -6.69 -3.87
N GLY A 260 5.12 -5.64 -3.94
CA GLY A 260 5.39 -4.44 -4.68
C GLY A 260 6.08 -3.22 -4.08
N VAL A 261 7.03 -2.53 -4.76
CA VAL A 261 7.25 -1.08 -4.56
C VAL A 261 6.17 -0.37 -5.37
N PRO A 262 5.10 0.13 -4.74
CA PRO A 262 4.00 0.79 -5.44
C PRO A 262 4.52 1.86 -6.39
N GLU A 263 3.90 2.02 -7.56
CA GLU A 263 4.39 2.88 -8.63
C GLU A 263 4.68 4.33 -8.18
N TYR A 264 3.86 4.85 -7.26
CA TYR A 264 4.01 6.18 -6.67
C TYR A 264 5.21 6.30 -5.70
N LEU A 265 5.71 5.19 -5.17
CA LEU A 265 6.94 5.12 -4.35
C LEU A 265 8.18 4.77 -5.18
N ARG A 266 8.00 4.33 -6.43
CA ARG A 266 9.14 4.02 -7.31
C ARG A 266 9.87 5.32 -7.62
N THR A 267 11.17 5.34 -7.36
CA THR A 267 12.07 6.41 -7.77
C THR A 267 12.46 6.32 -9.24
N HIS A 268 12.08 5.24 -9.93
CA HIS A 268 12.44 4.96 -11.32
C HIS A 268 11.24 4.40 -12.10
N ASN A 269 11.22 4.68 -13.40
CA ASN A 269 10.41 3.98 -14.39
C ASN A 269 11.29 2.98 -15.13
N GLU A 270 10.81 1.76 -15.33
CA GLU A 270 11.47 0.82 -16.23
C GLU A 270 11.16 1.22 -17.67
N LEU A 271 12.19 1.32 -18.52
CA LEU A 271 12.01 1.52 -19.96
C LEU A 271 11.80 0.16 -20.64
N PRO A 272 11.03 0.12 -21.74
CA PRO A 272 10.80 -1.12 -22.49
C PRO A 272 12.09 -1.67 -23.13
N ASN A 273 13.05 -0.79 -23.44
CA ASN A 273 14.33 -1.15 -24.02
C ASN A 273 15.22 -1.91 -23.02
N ARG A 274 16.07 -2.77 -23.57
CA ARG A 274 17.08 -3.56 -22.85
C ARG A 274 18.42 -3.41 -23.55
N ILE A 275 19.50 -3.46 -22.77
CA ILE A 275 20.87 -3.57 -23.29
C ILE A 275 21.44 -4.87 -22.74
N GLU A 276 21.83 -5.79 -23.62
CA GLU A 276 22.30 -7.14 -23.24
C GLU A 276 21.33 -7.88 -22.28
N GLY A 277 20.02 -7.62 -22.44
CA GLY A 277 18.98 -8.19 -21.57
C GLY A 277 18.80 -7.47 -20.22
N HIS A 278 19.65 -6.51 -19.88
CA HIS A 278 19.56 -5.71 -18.66
C HIS A 278 18.51 -4.61 -18.76
N LYS A 279 17.82 -4.37 -17.64
CA LYS A 279 16.77 -3.34 -17.51
C LYS A 279 17.38 -1.95 -17.48
N ILE A 280 16.69 -1.00 -18.11
CA ILE A 280 17.02 0.42 -18.02
C ILE A 280 16.00 1.09 -17.10
N LEU A 281 16.49 1.76 -16.06
CA LEU A 281 15.71 2.42 -15.03
C LEU A 281 15.87 3.93 -15.15
N LEU A 282 14.84 4.60 -15.65
CA LEU A 282 14.79 6.06 -15.80
C LEU A 282 14.35 6.71 -14.49
N GLN A 283 15.19 7.55 -13.90
CA GLN A 283 14.89 8.25 -12.64
C GLN A 283 13.67 9.17 -12.76
N LYS A 284 12.82 9.18 -11.72
CA LYS A 284 11.72 10.13 -11.56
C LYS A 284 12.22 11.40 -10.86
N GLY A 285 11.91 12.57 -11.43
CA GLY A 285 12.20 13.88 -10.84
C GLY A 285 13.51 14.52 -11.33
N ASN A 286 13.84 15.69 -10.77
CA ASN A 286 14.96 16.53 -11.21
C ASN A 286 16.22 16.36 -10.34
N ASP A 287 16.43 15.19 -9.73
CA ASP A 287 17.66 14.93 -8.98
C ASP A 287 18.82 14.88 -9.97
N SER A 288 19.84 15.72 -9.76
CA SER A 288 21.02 15.76 -10.62
C SER A 288 21.90 14.51 -10.49
N ARG A 289 21.62 13.63 -9.52
CA ARG A 289 22.32 12.37 -9.30
C ARG A 289 21.41 11.18 -9.56
N VAL A 290 21.81 10.37 -10.53
CA VAL A 290 21.16 9.08 -10.83
C VAL A 290 21.44 8.11 -9.70
N LYS A 291 20.39 7.75 -8.96
CA LYS A 291 20.45 6.80 -7.84
C LYS A 291 20.06 5.43 -8.35
N ILE A 292 20.77 4.37 -8.01
CA ILE A 292 20.29 3.00 -8.29
C ILE A 292 19.43 2.48 -7.14
N PRO A 293 18.47 1.57 -7.39
CA PRO A 293 17.80 0.83 -6.32
C PRO A 293 18.81 0.05 -5.46
N MET A 294 18.59 -0.03 -4.15
CA MET A 294 19.52 -0.77 -3.28
C MET A 294 19.34 -2.28 -3.33
N ASN A 295 18.23 -2.74 -3.91
CA ASN A 295 17.90 -4.14 -4.02
C ASN A 295 17.34 -4.44 -5.42
N SER A 296 17.38 -5.71 -5.81
CA SER A 296 16.90 -6.19 -7.11
C SER A 296 15.77 -7.21 -7.03
N ASN A 297 14.89 -7.13 -8.02
CA ASN A 297 13.79 -8.05 -8.21
C ASN A 297 14.14 -9.37 -8.89
N SER A 298 15.30 -9.43 -9.54
CA SER A 298 15.93 -10.65 -10.01
C SER A 298 17.07 -11.03 -9.05
N GLU A 299 17.45 -12.30 -8.99
CA GLU A 299 18.41 -12.79 -7.98
C GLU A 299 19.77 -12.10 -8.06
N SER A 300 20.32 -11.88 -9.25
CA SER A 300 21.63 -11.23 -9.41
C SER A 300 21.75 -10.49 -10.75
N PRO A 301 20.90 -9.49 -11.05
CA PRO A 301 20.98 -8.77 -12.32
C PRO A 301 21.96 -7.60 -12.26
N ILE A 302 22.07 -6.94 -13.40
CA ILE A 302 22.56 -5.57 -13.54
C ILE A 302 21.38 -4.67 -13.91
N TYR A 303 21.29 -3.49 -13.29
CA TYR A 303 20.33 -2.45 -13.67
C TYR A 303 21.03 -1.20 -14.15
N LEU A 304 20.60 -0.68 -15.29
CA LEU A 304 21.18 0.50 -15.93
C LEU A 304 20.40 1.73 -15.49
N GLY A 305 21.02 2.60 -14.70
CA GLY A 305 20.43 3.85 -14.22
C GLY A 305 20.55 4.96 -15.25
N ALA A 306 19.41 5.55 -15.62
CA ALA A 306 19.32 6.61 -16.61
C ALA A 306 18.61 7.86 -16.07
N HIS A 307 18.90 9.01 -16.68
CA HIS A 307 18.17 10.26 -16.48
C HIS A 307 17.78 10.88 -17.81
N ARG A 308 16.83 11.82 -17.75
CA ARG A 308 16.40 12.62 -18.89
C ARG A 308 17.16 13.93 -18.91
N LYS A 309 17.83 14.22 -20.02
CA LYS A 309 18.50 15.51 -20.27
C LYS A 309 17.48 16.60 -20.59
N GLU A 310 17.93 17.85 -20.51
CA GLU A 310 17.12 19.04 -20.87
C GLU A 310 16.58 18.99 -22.30
N ASP A 311 17.33 18.40 -23.24
CA ASP A 311 16.93 18.21 -24.64
C ASP A 311 15.94 17.04 -24.86
N GLY A 312 15.51 16.41 -23.77
CA GLY A 312 14.59 15.28 -23.73
C GLY A 312 15.23 13.93 -24.01
N THR A 313 16.52 13.85 -24.32
CA THR A 313 17.20 12.56 -24.55
C THR A 313 17.47 11.82 -23.24
N ILE A 314 17.54 10.49 -23.32
CA ILE A 314 17.80 9.60 -22.19
C ILE A 314 19.28 9.24 -22.20
N GLU A 315 19.96 9.45 -21.07
CA GLU A 315 21.36 9.08 -20.88
C GLU A 315 21.52 8.15 -19.69
N ILE A 316 22.15 7.00 -19.93
CA ILE A 316 22.56 6.04 -18.91
C ILE A 316 23.92 6.49 -18.37
N THR A 317 23.99 6.75 -17.06
CA THR A 317 25.21 7.26 -16.41
C THR A 317 25.73 6.38 -15.29
N THR A 318 25.00 5.32 -14.95
CA THR A 318 25.40 4.42 -13.87
C THR A 318 24.79 3.03 -14.10
N PHE A 319 25.39 2.01 -13.52
CA PHE A 319 24.70 0.72 -13.35
C PHE A 319 24.99 0.07 -12.01
N GLY A 320 23.96 -0.55 -11.44
CA GLY A 320 24.02 -1.30 -10.19
C GLY A 320 24.27 -2.77 -10.45
N ILE A 321 25.12 -3.37 -9.62
CA ILE A 321 25.45 -4.79 -9.64
C ILE A 321 24.86 -5.43 -8.39
N TYR A 322 24.11 -6.52 -8.57
CA TYR A 322 23.37 -7.15 -7.50
C TYR A 322 23.75 -8.62 -7.33
N GLU A 323 23.84 -9.06 -6.09
CA GLU A 323 23.96 -10.47 -5.71
C GLU A 323 22.93 -10.82 -4.65
N LYS A 324 22.26 -11.96 -4.77
CA LYS A 324 21.19 -12.40 -3.86
C LYS A 324 20.21 -11.27 -3.54
N HIS A 325 19.80 -10.55 -4.58
CA HIS A 325 18.88 -9.41 -4.57
C HIS A 325 19.40 -8.13 -3.88
N LYS A 326 20.67 -8.05 -3.49
CA LYS A 326 21.26 -6.88 -2.81
C LYS A 326 22.27 -6.19 -3.72
N CYS A 327 22.27 -4.85 -3.73
CA CYS A 327 23.27 -4.09 -4.46
C CYS A 327 24.64 -4.26 -3.78
N ILE A 328 25.59 -4.88 -4.47
CA ILE A 328 26.95 -5.05 -3.95
C ILE A 328 27.92 -4.00 -4.49
N GLY A 329 27.49 -3.28 -5.53
CA GLY A 329 28.32 -2.26 -6.16
C GLY A 329 27.58 -1.41 -7.17
N GLN A 330 28.17 -0.25 -7.45
CA GLN A 330 27.67 0.70 -8.44
C GLN A 330 28.84 1.14 -9.30
N VAL A 331 28.67 1.14 -10.62
CA VAL A 331 29.61 1.75 -11.56
C VAL A 331 29.05 3.08 -12.00
N ASP A 332 29.76 4.16 -11.73
CA ASP A 332 29.43 5.49 -12.23
C ASP A 332 30.25 5.78 -13.48
N LEU A 333 29.55 6.14 -14.56
CA LEU A 333 30.14 6.42 -15.87
C LEU A 333 30.18 7.93 -16.08
N LYS A 334 31.33 8.42 -16.51
CA LYS A 334 31.55 9.82 -16.89
C LYS A 334 31.87 9.89 -18.37
N PHE A 335 31.29 10.87 -19.05
CA PHE A 335 31.46 11.07 -20.47
C PHE A 335 32.01 12.46 -20.76
N ASP A 336 32.85 12.57 -21.79
CA ASP A 336 33.29 13.86 -22.32
C ASP A 336 32.16 14.54 -23.15
N LYS A 337 32.45 15.73 -23.69
CA LYS A 337 31.46 16.49 -24.51
C LYS A 337 31.10 15.77 -25.81
N GLN A 338 31.93 14.84 -26.26
CA GLN A 338 31.73 14.03 -27.46
C GLN A 338 31.00 12.70 -27.15
N GLY A 339 30.69 12.45 -25.88
CA GLY A 339 30.03 11.23 -25.41
C GLY A 339 30.96 10.02 -25.31
N ASN A 340 32.27 10.22 -25.26
CA ASN A 340 33.23 9.13 -25.00
C ASN A 340 33.43 8.96 -23.50
N LEU A 341 33.65 7.72 -23.08
CA LEU A 341 33.88 7.39 -21.68
C LEU A 341 35.20 8.00 -21.17
N ILE A 342 35.16 8.62 -20.00
CA ILE A 342 36.34 9.09 -19.27
C ILE A 342 36.83 7.94 -18.38
N PRO A 343 38.01 7.34 -18.65
CA PRO A 343 38.51 6.20 -17.90
C PRO A 343 38.91 6.59 -16.47
N PHE A 344 38.97 5.60 -15.57
CA PHE A 344 39.34 5.79 -14.17
C PHE A 344 40.66 6.55 -14.00
N ALA A 345 40.62 7.66 -13.26
CA ALA A 345 41.76 8.52 -12.95
C ALA A 345 41.52 9.25 -11.63
N ASN A 346 42.58 9.80 -11.01
CA ASN A 346 42.49 10.68 -9.83
C ASN A 346 41.61 10.14 -8.69
N ASN A 347 41.77 8.85 -8.35
CA ASN A 347 40.94 8.18 -7.34
C ASN A 347 39.42 8.32 -7.59
N GLY A 348 39.00 8.28 -8.86
CA GLY A 348 37.60 8.36 -9.27
C GLY A 348 37.03 9.78 -9.40
N GLU A 349 37.76 10.82 -9.00
CA GLU A 349 37.26 12.18 -9.11
C GLU A 349 37.19 12.60 -10.59
N GLY A 350 35.97 12.92 -11.06
CA GLY A 350 35.72 13.33 -12.44
C GLY A 350 35.85 12.24 -13.50
N SER A 351 36.15 11.00 -13.11
CA SER A 351 36.33 9.85 -14.01
C SER A 351 35.29 8.75 -13.74
N SER A 352 35.18 7.78 -14.66
CA SER A 352 34.33 6.60 -14.45
C SER A 352 34.97 5.67 -13.42
N HIS A 353 34.18 5.15 -12.48
CA HIS A 353 34.71 4.37 -11.36
C HIS A 353 33.65 3.44 -10.75
N TYR A 354 34.14 2.46 -10.00
CA TYR A 354 33.34 1.55 -9.20
C TYR A 354 33.28 1.97 -7.72
N HIS A 355 32.10 1.85 -7.13
CA HIS A 355 31.85 1.93 -5.70
C HIS A 355 31.51 0.56 -5.15
N LYS A 356 32.17 0.17 -4.06
CA LYS A 356 31.77 -1.00 -3.28
C LYS A 356 30.67 -0.61 -2.30
N PHE A 357 29.63 -1.42 -2.27
CA PHE A 357 28.59 -1.35 -1.24
C PHE A 357 28.85 -2.45 -0.22
N SER A 358 28.48 -2.19 1.03
CA SER A 358 28.67 -3.16 2.10
C SER A 358 27.38 -3.28 2.89
N GLU A 359 27.06 -4.53 3.19
CA GLU A 359 26.00 -4.87 4.11
C GLU A 359 26.49 -4.67 5.54
N ASN A 360 25.70 -3.98 6.36
CA ASN A 360 25.90 -3.95 7.79
C ASN A 360 25.46 -5.31 8.36
N PRO A 361 26.36 -6.11 8.97
CA PRO A 361 26.02 -7.45 9.45
C PRO A 361 24.94 -7.47 10.53
N SER A 362 24.81 -6.38 11.31
CA SER A 362 23.86 -6.27 12.41
C SER A 362 22.46 -5.85 11.96
N THR A 363 22.37 -5.06 10.88
CA THR A 363 21.08 -4.51 10.40
C THR A 363 20.63 -5.07 9.06
N GLY A 364 21.48 -5.81 8.37
CA GLY A 364 21.28 -6.28 6.99
C GLY A 364 21.23 -5.14 5.96
N MET A 365 21.45 -3.89 6.37
CA MET A 365 21.33 -2.73 5.50
C MET A 365 22.53 -2.60 4.59
N VAL A 366 22.25 -2.53 3.29
CA VAL A 366 23.25 -2.21 2.27
C VAL A 366 23.37 -0.69 2.18
N SER A 367 24.59 -0.18 2.31
CA SER A 367 24.85 1.22 2.05
C SER A 367 26.23 1.40 1.43
N ARG A 368 26.38 2.51 0.71
CA ARG A 368 27.69 3.09 0.45
C ARG A 368 28.18 3.72 1.76
N LYS A 369 29.33 3.32 2.28
CA LYS A 369 29.96 4.00 3.42
C LYS A 369 30.25 5.46 3.02
N SER A 370 29.38 6.38 3.45
CA SER A 370 29.52 7.81 3.16
C SER A 370 30.82 8.34 3.77
N GLY A 371 31.59 9.14 3.01
CA GLY A 371 32.78 9.83 3.50
C GLY A 371 34.12 9.09 3.36
N GLN A 372 34.17 7.84 2.88
CA GLN A 372 35.45 7.17 2.60
C GLN A 372 35.98 7.57 1.21
N LYS A 373 37.02 8.42 1.16
CA LYS A 373 37.70 8.84 -0.08
C LYS A 373 38.24 7.65 -0.90
N ASN A 374 38.47 6.51 -0.26
CA ASN A 374 39.07 5.31 -0.86
C ASN A 374 38.07 4.33 -1.47
N ASN A 375 36.76 4.66 -1.50
CA ASN A 375 35.73 3.80 -2.11
C ASN A 375 35.49 4.12 -3.59
N HIS A 376 36.57 4.45 -4.31
CA HIS A 376 36.59 4.66 -5.74
C HIS A 376 37.61 3.69 -6.30
N HIS A 377 37.16 2.76 -7.12
CA HIS A 377 37.99 1.69 -7.66
C HIS A 377 37.94 1.70 -9.20
N PRO A 378 38.97 1.16 -9.87
CA PRO A 378 38.88 0.81 -11.27
C PRO A 378 37.66 -0.08 -11.54
N ILE A 379 37.09 0.06 -12.73
CA ILE A 379 36.01 -0.80 -13.19
C ILE A 379 36.62 -2.10 -13.69
N ASP A 380 36.00 -3.23 -13.36
CA ASP A 380 36.43 -4.57 -13.79
C ASP A 380 36.17 -4.76 -15.29
N ASP A 381 37.19 -5.17 -16.04
CA ASP A 381 37.19 -5.33 -17.52
C ASP A 381 36.05 -6.24 -18.01
N LYS A 382 35.50 -7.12 -17.16
CA LYS A 382 34.33 -7.94 -17.52
C LYS A 382 33.10 -7.12 -17.90
N TYR A 383 33.04 -5.84 -17.51
CA TYR A 383 31.94 -4.93 -17.86
C TYR A 383 32.19 -4.14 -19.15
N ASP A 384 33.33 -4.32 -19.83
CA ASP A 384 33.70 -3.53 -21.01
C ASP A 384 32.67 -3.65 -22.14
N SER A 385 32.19 -4.87 -22.43
CA SER A 385 31.15 -5.09 -23.46
C SER A 385 29.89 -4.28 -23.17
N LEU A 386 29.39 -4.37 -21.94
CA LEU A 386 28.20 -3.66 -21.50
C LEU A 386 28.40 -2.14 -21.57
N ILE A 387 29.57 -1.65 -21.15
CA ILE A 387 29.92 -0.22 -21.20
C ILE A 387 29.96 0.28 -22.65
N GLN A 388 30.52 -0.49 -23.58
CA GLN A 388 30.48 -0.14 -25.00
C GLN A 388 29.04 -0.03 -25.52
N LYS A 389 28.16 -0.97 -25.15
CA LYS A 389 26.74 -0.90 -25.52
C LYS A 389 26.02 0.31 -24.92
N ILE A 390 26.38 0.71 -23.70
CA ILE A 390 25.86 1.94 -23.08
C ILE A 390 26.33 3.18 -23.84
N ILE A 391 27.60 3.23 -24.26
CA ILE A 391 28.13 4.32 -25.08
C ILE A 391 27.37 4.44 -26.41
N GLU A 392 27.17 3.30 -27.10
CA GLU A 392 26.38 3.24 -28.34
C GLU A 392 24.95 3.76 -28.12
N TYR A 393 24.28 3.31 -27.06
CA TYR A 393 22.93 3.74 -26.71
C TYR A 393 22.86 5.25 -26.44
N ASN A 394 23.77 5.79 -25.64
CA ASN A 394 23.79 7.22 -25.31
C ASN A 394 24.06 8.08 -26.56
N LYS A 395 24.94 7.64 -27.46
CA LYS A 395 25.23 8.32 -28.73
C LYS A 395 24.05 8.29 -29.71
N ALA A 396 23.18 7.29 -29.64
CA ALA A 396 21.98 7.18 -30.47
C ALA A 396 20.86 8.16 -30.08
N LYS A 397 20.97 8.86 -28.94
CA LYS A 397 20.05 9.93 -28.51
C LYS A 397 18.56 9.51 -28.44
N HIS A 398 18.30 8.36 -27.84
CA HIS A 398 16.94 7.89 -27.54
C HIS A 398 16.17 8.89 -26.67
N ARG A 399 14.83 8.94 -26.79
CA ARG A 399 13.94 9.90 -26.09
C ARG A 399 12.83 9.20 -25.33
#